data_AF-A0AAV4VHR8-F1
#
_entry.id   AF-A0AAV4VHR8-F1
#
_cell.length_a   1.000
_cell.length_b   1.000
_cell.length_c   1.000
_cell.angle_alpha   90.00
_cell.angle_beta   90.00
_cell.angle_gamma   90.00
#
_symmetry.space_group_name_H-M   'P 1'
#
loop_
_entity.id
_entity.type
_entity.pdbx_description
1 polymer ?
#
loop_
_entity_poly.entity_id
_entity_poly.type
_entity_poly.pdbx_seq_one_letter_code
_entity_poly.pdbx_strand_id
1 'polypeptide(L)'
;MVCIIPDLSPSMKLTFPEKTVRPGRYISLTCIASGHPEPLIRWTLDGIWPLSTRHGVLISSYQTSNGDVVSSVNFTSVGVSDSGVYTCEASNDAGSISYSKRLNVFGPLFIRTINNLTALAGETFMTMCPFGGYPFDSIAWKRDMLLRDVMHIKLNQSRLFRHKAA
;
A
#
# COMPACT_ATOMS: atom_id res chain seq x y z
N MET A 1 -23.81 6.45 -38.02
CA MET A 1 -23.14 5.51 -37.09
C MET A 1 -21.83 6.14 -36.67
N VAL A 2 -21.50 6.09 -35.37
CA VAL A 2 -20.22 6.57 -34.84
C VAL A 2 -19.51 5.35 -34.25
N CYS A 3 -18.26 5.15 -34.65
CA CYS A 3 -17.41 4.14 -34.04
C CYS A 3 -16.78 4.74 -32.77
N ILE A 4 -16.82 4.01 -31.66
CA ILE A 4 -16.20 4.39 -30.39
C ILE A 4 -15.27 3.26 -29.94
N ILE A 5 -14.21 3.62 -29.23
CA ILE A 5 -13.34 2.65 -28.54
C ILE A 5 -14.03 2.32 -27.21
N PRO A 6 -14.23 1.04 -26.86
CA PRO A 6 -14.86 0.69 -25.60
C PRO A 6 -13.92 0.94 -24.42
N ASP A 7 -14.47 1.45 -23.32
CA ASP A 7 -13.72 1.57 -22.07
C ASP A 7 -13.45 0.17 -21.47
N LEU A 8 -12.25 0.00 -20.95
CA LEU A 8 -11.73 -1.21 -20.32
C LEU A 8 -11.23 -0.84 -18.92
N SER A 9 -11.85 -1.44 -17.89
CA SER A 9 -11.41 -1.30 -16.51
C SER A 9 -9.96 -1.76 -16.34
N PRO A 10 -9.20 -1.20 -15.38
CA PRO A 10 -7.78 -1.46 -15.29
C PRO A 10 -7.50 -2.92 -14.87
N SER A 11 -6.45 -3.52 -15.42
CA SER A 11 -5.95 -4.84 -15.01
C SER A 11 -4.45 -4.82 -14.74
N MET A 12 -4.04 -5.42 -13.63
CA MET A 12 -2.63 -5.53 -13.24
C MET A 12 -1.95 -6.63 -14.04
N LYS A 13 -0.91 -6.27 -14.81
CA LYS A 13 -0.11 -7.20 -15.62
C LYS A 13 1.10 -7.72 -14.87
N LEU A 14 1.79 -6.84 -14.15
CA LEU A 14 2.95 -7.18 -13.35
C LEU A 14 2.96 -6.34 -12.07
N THR A 15 3.25 -6.98 -10.95
CA THR A 15 3.34 -6.31 -9.66
C THR A 15 4.55 -6.79 -8.88
N PHE A 16 5.05 -5.94 -8.01
CA PHE A 16 6.21 -6.23 -7.17
C PHE A 16 5.88 -7.32 -6.12
N PRO A 17 6.77 -8.29 -5.87
CA PRO A 17 6.57 -9.29 -4.82
C PRO A 17 6.86 -8.71 -3.43
N GLU A 18 6.53 -9.50 -2.38
CA GLU A 18 7.06 -9.23 -1.04
C GLU A 18 8.60 -9.32 -1.05
N LYS A 19 9.27 -8.39 -0.37
CA LYS A 19 10.73 -8.33 -0.35
C LYS A 19 11.26 -8.02 1.05
N THR A 20 12.36 -8.66 1.42
CA THR A 20 13.10 -8.40 2.66
C THR A 20 14.52 -7.94 2.35
N VAL A 21 14.90 -6.76 2.85
CA VAL A 21 16.17 -6.10 2.51
C VAL A 21 16.83 -5.46 3.72
N ARG A 22 18.15 -5.25 3.65
CA ARG A 22 18.88 -4.41 4.61
C ARG A 22 18.82 -2.94 4.18
N PRO A 23 18.90 -1.99 5.14
CA PRO A 23 19.01 -0.57 4.83
C PRO A 23 20.18 -0.23 3.90
N GLY A 24 20.11 0.92 3.24
CA GLY A 24 21.16 1.43 2.35
C GLY A 24 21.14 0.87 0.94
N ARG A 25 20.23 -0.05 0.62
CA ARG A 25 20.12 -0.68 -0.71
C ARG A 25 19.25 0.16 -1.64
N TYR A 26 19.67 0.21 -2.91
CA TYR A 26 18.80 0.61 -4.00
C TYR A 26 17.73 -0.47 -4.23
N ILE A 27 16.47 -0.07 -4.30
CA ILE A 27 15.36 -0.96 -4.64
C ILE A 27 14.35 -0.22 -5.52
N SER A 28 13.60 -0.97 -6.32
CA SER A 28 12.47 -0.45 -7.09
C SER A 28 11.27 -1.37 -6.92
N LEU A 29 10.11 -0.77 -6.65
CA LEU A 29 8.82 -1.44 -6.62
C LEU A 29 8.05 -1.03 -7.86
N THR A 30 7.79 -1.98 -8.77
CA THR A 30 7.16 -1.72 -10.07
C THR A 30 5.76 -2.32 -10.13
N CYS A 31 4.84 -1.58 -10.74
CA CYS A 31 3.46 -1.97 -11.01
C CYS A 31 3.13 -1.60 -12.46
N ILE A 32 2.61 -2.56 -13.21
CA ILE A 32 2.20 -2.41 -14.61
C ILE A 32 0.71 -2.67 -14.71
N ALA A 33 -0.04 -1.71 -15.22
CA ALA A 33 -1.47 -1.81 -15.43
C ALA A 33 -1.84 -1.52 -16.89
N SER A 34 -2.85 -2.21 -17.39
CA SER A 34 -3.45 -1.96 -18.70
C SER A 34 -4.89 -1.51 -18.53
N GLY A 35 -5.42 -0.70 -19.44
CA GLY A 35 -6.80 -0.22 -19.40
C GLY A 35 -7.07 0.85 -20.46
N HIS A 36 -8.34 1.12 -20.72
CA HIS A 36 -8.77 2.20 -21.62
C HIS A 36 -9.95 2.95 -20.98
N PRO A 37 -9.93 4.28 -20.82
CA PRO A 37 -8.78 5.16 -20.98
C PRO A 37 -7.58 4.74 -20.14
N GLU A 38 -6.40 5.28 -20.45
CA GLU A 38 -5.15 4.96 -19.76
C GLU A 38 -5.29 5.10 -18.23
N PRO A 39 -4.99 4.05 -17.44
CA PRO A 39 -5.17 4.11 -16.00
C PRO A 39 -4.11 4.95 -15.30
N LEU A 40 -4.53 5.78 -14.34
CA LEU A 40 -3.62 6.46 -13.43
C LEU A 40 -3.20 5.49 -12.31
N ILE A 41 -1.89 5.34 -12.08
CA ILE A 41 -1.35 4.54 -10.97
C ILE A 41 -0.94 5.44 -9.80
N ARG A 42 -1.54 5.20 -8.62
CA ARG A 42 -1.23 5.87 -7.35
C ARG A 42 -0.61 4.89 -6.37
N TRP A 43 0.28 5.39 -5.53
CA TRP A 43 0.96 4.60 -4.50
C TRP A 43 0.57 5.06 -3.10
N THR A 44 0.39 4.08 -2.20
CA THR A 44 0.21 4.32 -0.76
C THR A 44 1.19 3.47 0.04
N LEU A 45 1.57 3.97 1.21
CA LEU A 45 2.33 3.22 2.22
C LEU A 45 1.47 3.09 3.47
N ASP A 46 1.21 1.86 3.86
CA ASP A 46 0.35 1.51 4.97
C ASP A 46 -1.05 2.15 4.90
N GLY A 47 -1.58 2.29 3.67
CA GLY A 47 -2.88 2.92 3.41
C GLY A 47 -2.86 4.45 3.41
N ILE A 48 -1.71 5.08 3.66
CA ILE A 48 -1.57 6.54 3.65
C ILE A 48 -1.26 7.01 2.24
N TRP A 49 -2.16 7.83 1.69
CA TRP A 49 -1.98 8.55 0.43
C TRP A 49 -1.80 10.05 0.70
N PRO A 50 -0.93 10.75 -0.06
CA PRO A 50 0.03 10.23 -1.04
C PRO A 50 1.22 9.54 -0.37
N LEU A 51 1.87 8.61 -1.09
CA LEU A 51 3.17 8.09 -0.69
C LEU A 51 4.15 9.26 -0.49
N SER A 52 4.72 9.36 0.71
CA SER A 52 5.64 10.45 1.05
C SER A 52 6.94 10.34 0.25
N THR A 53 7.16 11.29 -0.66
CA THR A 53 8.40 11.42 -1.45
C THR A 53 9.48 12.17 -0.65
N ARG A 54 9.94 11.55 0.45
CA ARG A 54 11.09 12.07 1.23
C ARG A 54 12.39 11.97 0.41
N HIS A 55 13.47 12.57 0.91
CA HIS A 55 14.79 12.46 0.29
C HIS A 55 15.13 10.99 -0.02
N GLY A 56 15.28 10.69 -1.31
CA GLY A 56 15.70 9.39 -1.80
C GLY A 56 14.59 8.44 -2.27
N VAL A 57 13.31 8.83 -2.21
CA VAL A 57 12.18 8.09 -2.81
C VAL A 57 11.63 8.85 -4.02
N LEU A 58 11.68 8.23 -5.19
CA LEU A 58 11.26 8.81 -6.48
C LEU A 58 10.17 7.96 -7.11
N ILE A 59 9.06 8.57 -7.52
CA ILE A 59 7.98 7.90 -8.25
C ILE A 59 8.11 8.28 -9.72
N SER A 60 8.16 7.28 -10.59
CA SER A 60 8.23 7.47 -12.04
C SER A 60 7.12 6.68 -12.72
N SER A 61 6.45 7.28 -13.71
CA SER A 61 5.43 6.62 -14.52
C SER A 61 5.62 6.92 -16.00
N TYR A 62 5.43 5.91 -16.85
CA TYR A 62 5.44 6.05 -18.31
C TYR A 62 4.51 5.03 -18.97
N GLN A 63 4.13 5.32 -20.21
CA GLN A 63 3.33 4.41 -21.04
C GLN A 63 4.22 3.65 -22.03
N THR A 64 3.93 2.37 -22.23
CA THR A 64 4.58 1.52 -23.23
C THR A 64 3.89 1.66 -24.60
N SER A 65 4.55 1.20 -25.66
CA SER A 65 3.95 1.15 -27.00
C SER A 65 2.66 0.33 -27.09
N ASN A 66 2.45 -0.59 -26.14
CA ASN A 66 1.30 -1.48 -26.11
C ASN A 66 0.11 -0.89 -25.32
N GLY A 67 0.24 0.36 -24.84
CA GLY A 67 -0.79 1.04 -24.03
C GLY A 67 -0.75 0.71 -22.54
N ASP A 68 0.18 -0.15 -22.09
CA ASP A 68 0.36 -0.44 -20.67
C ASP A 68 1.04 0.74 -19.96
N VAL A 69 0.57 1.04 -18.75
CA VAL A 69 1.14 2.04 -17.84
C VAL A 69 2.08 1.36 -16.86
N VAL A 70 3.34 1.79 -16.85
CA VAL A 70 4.35 1.33 -15.91
C VAL A 70 4.58 2.42 -14.88
N SER A 71 4.41 2.12 -13.60
CA SER A 71 4.73 3.01 -12.49
C SER A 71 5.68 2.32 -11.52
N SER A 72 6.69 3.05 -11.05
CA SER A 72 7.71 2.52 -10.13
C SER A 72 8.01 3.48 -8.99
N VAL A 73 8.17 2.93 -7.79
CA VAL A 73 8.74 3.62 -6.63
C VAL A 73 10.19 3.21 -6.49
N ASN A 74 11.11 4.14 -6.75
CA ASN A 74 12.54 3.94 -6.70
C ASN A 74 13.13 4.52 -5.42
N PHE A 75 13.87 3.71 -4.70
CA PHE A 75 14.56 4.09 -3.48
C PHE A 75 16.05 4.13 -3.77
N THR A 76 16.65 5.32 -3.68
CA THR A 76 18.11 5.50 -3.83
C THR A 76 18.87 4.79 -2.71
N SER A 77 18.33 4.84 -1.48
CA SER A 77 18.86 4.16 -0.30
C SER A 77 17.70 3.89 0.65
N VAL A 78 17.24 2.64 0.71
CA VAL A 78 16.11 2.25 1.57
C VAL A 78 16.44 2.41 3.06
N GLY A 79 15.54 3.02 3.82
CA GLY A 79 15.62 3.18 5.26
C GLY A 79 14.59 2.33 6.00
N VAL A 80 14.75 2.21 7.33
CA VAL A 80 13.81 1.46 8.18
C VAL A 80 12.39 2.06 8.09
N SER A 81 12.30 3.39 7.95
CA SER A 81 11.04 4.13 7.77
C SER A 81 10.23 3.74 6.53
N ASP A 82 10.90 3.17 5.53
CA ASP A 82 10.32 2.72 4.27
C ASP A 82 9.73 1.31 4.39
N SER A 83 9.94 0.63 5.51
CA SER A 83 9.27 -0.65 5.74
C SER A 83 7.78 -0.44 5.96
N GLY A 84 6.96 -1.25 5.29
CA GLY A 84 5.51 -1.20 5.38
C GLY A 84 4.84 -1.88 4.20
N VAL A 85 3.52 -1.78 4.12
CA VAL A 85 2.70 -2.33 3.04
C VAL A 85 2.54 -1.27 1.95
N TYR A 86 3.14 -1.53 0.79
CA TYR A 86 2.96 -0.69 -0.38
C TYR A 86 1.74 -1.17 -1.14
N THR A 87 0.90 -0.24 -1.59
CA THR A 87 -0.21 -0.53 -2.49
C THR A 87 -0.06 0.30 -3.75
N CYS A 88 -0.10 -0.33 -4.92
CA CYS A 88 -0.36 0.36 -6.18
C CYS A 88 -1.84 0.22 -6.52
N GLU A 89 -2.49 1.34 -6.78
CA GLU A 89 -3.88 1.41 -7.23
C GLU A 89 -3.90 1.99 -8.63
N ALA A 90 -4.46 1.24 -9.58
CA ALA A 90 -4.67 1.68 -10.95
C ALA A 90 -6.16 2.01 -11.14
N SER A 91 -6.46 3.21 -11.62
CA SER A 91 -7.84 3.70 -11.77
C SER A 91 -8.05 4.44 -13.09
N ASN A 92 -9.17 4.18 -13.75
CA ASN A 92 -9.73 4.97 -14.85
C ASN A 92 -11.25 5.11 -14.69
N ASP A 93 -11.92 5.74 -15.64
CA ASP A 93 -13.37 5.97 -15.58
C ASP A 93 -14.21 4.68 -15.60
N ALA A 94 -13.65 3.57 -16.09
CA ALA A 94 -14.31 2.27 -16.11
C ALA A 94 -14.09 1.45 -14.83
N GLY A 95 -13.24 1.88 -13.90
CA GLY A 95 -13.08 1.25 -12.60
C GLY A 95 -11.68 1.37 -12.01
N SER A 96 -11.44 0.60 -10.94
CA SER A 96 -10.15 0.57 -10.25
C SER A 96 -9.78 -0.84 -9.80
N ILE A 97 -8.48 -1.06 -9.67
CA ILE A 97 -7.89 -2.28 -9.10
C ILE A 97 -6.68 -1.90 -8.26
N SER A 98 -6.47 -2.61 -7.15
CA SER A 98 -5.34 -2.39 -6.27
C SER A 98 -4.57 -3.67 -6.00
N TYR A 99 -3.27 -3.53 -5.74
CA TYR A 99 -2.39 -4.62 -5.38
C TYR A 99 -1.46 -4.18 -4.25
N SER A 100 -1.37 -5.00 -3.19
CA SER A 100 -0.60 -4.68 -1.98
C SER A 100 0.40 -5.78 -1.63
N LYS A 101 1.65 -5.39 -1.36
CA LYS A 101 2.70 -6.27 -0.80
C LYS A 101 3.60 -5.53 0.18
N ARG A 102 4.22 -6.28 1.11
CA ARG A 102 5.09 -5.70 2.14
C ARG A 102 6.53 -5.57 1.66
N LEU A 103 7.15 -4.45 2.01
CA LEU A 103 8.59 -4.27 2.03
C LEU A 103 9.07 -4.39 3.48
N ASN A 104 9.87 -5.42 3.76
CA ASN A 104 10.51 -5.62 5.05
C ASN A 104 11.92 -5.02 5.00
N VAL A 105 12.22 -4.08 5.89
CA VAL A 105 13.57 -3.51 6.02
C VAL A 105 14.12 -3.83 7.39
N PHE A 106 15.30 -4.44 7.46
CA PHE A 106 15.94 -4.77 8.73
C PHE A 106 16.14 -3.52 9.59
N GLY A 107 15.64 -3.54 10.82
CA GLY A 107 15.70 -2.41 11.75
C GLY A 107 14.66 -2.50 12.88
N PRO A 108 14.70 -1.55 13.83
CA PRO A 108 13.78 -1.53 14.96
C PRO A 108 12.33 -1.37 14.51
N LEU A 109 11.41 -2.00 15.25
CA LEU A 109 9.98 -1.85 15.02
C LEU A 109 9.51 -0.48 15.45
N PHE A 110 8.64 0.12 14.64
CA PHE A 110 8.00 1.39 14.96
C PHE A 110 6.58 1.41 14.41
N ILE A 111 5.72 2.18 15.07
CA ILE A 111 4.36 2.46 14.62
C ILE A 111 4.37 3.85 13.97
N ARG A 112 3.89 3.93 12.74
CA ARG A 112 3.69 5.18 12.01
C ARG A 112 2.45 5.87 12.57
N THR A 113 2.46 7.19 12.63
CA THR A 113 1.30 7.96 13.08
C THR A 113 0.10 7.71 12.17
N ILE A 114 -1.05 7.41 12.76
CA ILE A 114 -2.35 7.30 12.08
C ILE A 114 -3.05 8.66 12.25
N ASN A 115 -3.59 9.23 11.17
CA ASN A 115 -4.46 10.40 11.28
C ASN A 115 -5.76 10.02 12.00
N ASN A 116 -6.35 10.93 12.78
CA ASN A 116 -7.63 10.67 13.44
C ASN A 116 -8.67 10.23 12.41
N LEU A 117 -9.20 9.02 12.58
CA LEU A 117 -10.27 8.49 11.75
C LEU A 117 -11.60 9.02 12.30
N THR A 118 -12.35 9.71 11.44
CA THR A 118 -13.74 10.09 11.73
C THR A 118 -14.65 9.17 10.93
N ALA A 119 -15.59 8.53 11.61
CA ALA A 119 -16.60 7.67 11.00
C ALA A 119 -17.98 8.08 11.53
N LEU A 120 -19.03 7.88 10.73
CA LEU A 120 -20.39 8.14 11.18
C LEU A 120 -20.79 7.07 12.22
N ALA A 121 -21.55 7.48 13.23
CA ALA A 121 -22.02 6.56 14.27
C ALA A 121 -22.77 5.37 13.64
N GLY A 122 -22.43 4.15 14.06
CA GLY A 122 -22.98 2.92 13.51
C GLY A 122 -22.26 2.36 12.27
N GLU A 123 -21.38 3.13 11.60
CA GLU A 123 -20.58 2.62 10.49
C GLU A 123 -19.48 1.67 10.98
N THR A 124 -19.13 0.74 10.09
CA THR A 124 -18.03 -0.19 10.32
C THR A 124 -16.84 0.23 9.48
N PHE A 125 -15.72 0.56 10.12
CA PHE A 125 -14.49 0.90 9.43
C PHE A 125 -13.41 -0.15 9.67
N MET A 126 -12.50 -0.26 8.70
CA MET A 126 -11.33 -1.13 8.77
C MET A 126 -10.08 -0.27 8.85
N THR A 127 -9.21 -0.59 9.80
CA THR A 127 -7.92 0.07 9.97
C THR A 127 -6.80 -0.96 10.01
N MET A 128 -5.65 -0.57 9.47
CA MET A 128 -4.42 -1.35 9.46
C MET A 128 -3.41 -0.65 10.36
N CYS A 129 -2.66 -1.42 11.15
CA CYS A 129 -1.61 -0.88 12.01
C CYS A 129 -0.42 -0.57 11.11
N PRO A 130 -0.04 0.71 10.90
CA PRO A 130 1.01 1.06 9.97
C PRO A 130 2.36 0.91 10.67
N PHE A 131 2.89 -0.32 10.72
CA PHE A 131 4.16 -0.60 11.39
C PHE A 131 5.27 -0.91 10.37
N GLY A 132 6.47 -0.43 10.68
CA GLY A 132 7.69 -0.75 9.94
C GLY A 132 8.72 -1.48 10.80
N GLY A 133 9.81 -1.88 10.17
CA GLY A 133 10.89 -2.66 10.77
C GLY A 133 10.73 -4.16 10.57
N TYR A 134 11.85 -4.86 10.74
CA TYR A 134 11.99 -6.31 10.60
C TYR A 134 13.26 -6.77 11.35
N PRO A 135 13.26 -7.94 12.03
CA PRO A 135 12.18 -8.90 12.17
C PRO A 135 11.11 -8.48 13.20
N PHE A 136 9.93 -9.10 13.13
CA PHE A 136 8.85 -8.98 14.11
C PHE A 136 8.19 -10.35 14.31
N ASP A 137 7.81 -10.67 15.55
CA ASP A 137 7.19 -11.97 15.87
C ASP A 137 5.66 -11.93 15.75
N SER A 138 5.04 -10.85 16.22
CA SER A 138 3.60 -10.62 16.09
C SER A 138 3.25 -9.14 16.20
N ILE A 139 2.13 -8.74 15.60
CA ILE A 139 1.52 -7.42 15.79
C ILE A 139 0.17 -7.65 16.48
N ALA A 140 -0.10 -6.86 17.52
CA ALA A 140 -1.35 -6.90 18.26
C ALA A 140 -1.98 -5.51 18.31
N TRP A 141 -3.30 -5.48 18.20
CA TRP A 141 -4.08 -4.28 18.50
C TRP A 141 -4.49 -4.31 19.96
N LYS A 142 -4.45 -3.15 20.61
CA LYS A 142 -4.96 -2.97 21.98
C LYS A 142 -6.06 -1.91 21.96
N ARG A 143 -7.23 -2.25 22.48
CA ARG A 143 -8.34 -1.32 22.70
C ARG A 143 -8.32 -0.91 24.18
N ASP A 144 -8.23 0.39 24.45
CA ASP A 144 -8.12 1.01 25.78
C ASP A 144 -6.91 0.59 26.64
N MET A 145 -6.55 1.42 27.64
CA MET A 145 -5.37 1.21 28.47
C MET A 145 -5.48 0.03 29.47
N LEU A 146 -6.64 -0.61 29.58
CA LEU A 146 -6.86 -1.76 30.48
C LEU A 146 -6.30 -3.06 29.87
N LEU A 147 -5.42 -3.73 30.61
CA LEU A 147 -4.60 -4.89 30.20
C LEU A 147 -5.37 -6.19 29.84
N ARG A 148 -6.70 -6.18 29.72
CA ARG A 148 -7.49 -7.42 29.59
C ARG A 148 -7.80 -7.86 28.16
N ASP A 149 -7.69 -6.97 27.16
CA ASP A 149 -8.10 -7.26 25.78
C ASP A 149 -6.93 -7.14 24.78
N VAL A 150 -5.92 -8.00 24.92
CA VAL A 150 -4.83 -8.12 23.93
C VAL A 150 -5.16 -9.24 22.95
N MET A 151 -5.56 -8.88 21.73
CA MET A 151 -5.79 -9.86 20.67
C MET A 151 -4.50 -10.09 19.89
N HIS A 152 -3.88 -11.25 20.08
CA HIS A 152 -2.74 -11.70 19.28
C HIS A 152 -3.23 -12.11 17.89
N ILE A 153 -2.95 -11.31 16.87
CA ILE A 153 -3.25 -11.68 15.49
C ILE A 153 -2.09 -12.51 14.94
N LYS A 154 -2.29 -13.83 14.81
CA LYS A 154 -1.38 -14.69 14.05
C LYS A 154 -1.45 -14.29 12.58
N LEU A 155 -0.28 -14.11 11.96
CA LEU A 155 -0.04 -13.46 10.66
C LEU A 155 -0.76 -14.05 9.43
N ASN A 156 -1.63 -15.05 9.60
CA ASN A 156 -2.38 -15.69 8.52
C ASN A 156 -3.89 -15.40 8.51
N GLN A 157 -4.39 -14.47 9.34
CA GLN A 157 -5.77 -14.00 9.30
C GLN A 157 -5.79 -12.47 9.38
N SER A 158 -6.15 -11.83 8.25
CA SER A 158 -6.46 -10.42 8.02
C SER A 158 -5.92 -9.41 9.06
N ARG A 159 -4.87 -8.68 8.69
CA ARG A 159 -4.29 -7.53 9.42
C ARG A 159 -5.24 -6.32 9.56
N LEU A 160 -6.49 -6.49 9.14
CA LEU A 160 -7.56 -5.50 9.15
C LEU A 160 -8.31 -5.65 10.48
N PHE A 161 -8.32 -4.58 11.27
CA PHE A 161 -9.15 -4.54 12.47
C PHE A 161 -10.48 -3.88 12.13
N ARG A 162 -11.57 -4.60 12.39
CA ARG A 162 -12.94 -4.13 12.11
C ARG A 162 -13.50 -3.45 13.35
N HIS A 163 -13.75 -2.16 13.27
CA HIS A 163 -14.35 -1.37 14.34
C HIS A 163 -15.75 -0.91 13.96
N LYS A 164 -16.67 -0.87 14.92
CA LYS A 164 -17.96 -0.19 14.79
C LYS A 164 -17.88 1.14 15.53
N ALA A 165 -18.20 2.23 14.84
CA ALA A 165 -18.26 3.56 15.42
C ALA A 165 -19.41 3.63 16.44
N ALA A 166 -19.10 4.18 17.63
CA ALA A 166 -20.06 4.39 18.71
C ALA A 166 -20.90 5.65 18.46
#